data_AF-A0A3G9IW40-F1
#
_entry.id   AF-A0A3G9IW40-F1
#
_cell.length_a   1.000
_cell.length_b   1.000
_cell.length_c   1.000
_cell.angle_alpha   90.00
_cell.angle_beta   90.00
_cell.angle_gamma   90.00
#
_symmetry.space_group_name_H-M   'P 1'
#
loop_
_entity.id
_entity.type
_entity.pdbx_description
1 polymer ?
#
loop_
_entity_poly.entity_id
_entity_poly.type
_entity_poly.pdbx_seq_one_letter_code
_entity_poly.pdbx_strand_id
1 'polypeptide(L)'
;MEANPNKLKILLNKVPEVTIFFWIVKILCTTVGETFADFLNFSLGFGLTLTTVAMGIAFFIVLFFQFRATKYVPGIYWLTVVLISVFGTLVTDNLTDNVGIPLETSTIVFSVLLGLVFLFWYLSEKTLSIHSIFTRKREVFYWLTILFTFALGTAVGDLFSEQLGLGYLNTGLSVIIIIACAFLGWKFLKLNGILAFWIAYILTRPLGASLGDYLSQPKLNGALGLGTTVTSVIFLIAILAIIVFLAVTKFDTTGKSEAAETEQSRGSKKNVLMQTVAVLCVFLVVVIGGYVGLSKNIATQIDSTQAATLAGQLNDFDKIENDMLKAVNADDFAAAKKGADDLEHQWDVSEPKLRKTDGTTWTKIDGTIDVVLAAVRSGKPDASQSKSALNDSLSVINEANQTASQTDSSPNKPTGPYTDFVTIENDMLNAVNANDFAAAKKGADNLEHQWDVSEPKLRKMDGKTWTKIDGTIDVVLAAVRSGSPDASKCKSALNDSLSIINEANK
;
A
#
# COMPACT_ATOMS: atom_id res chain seq x y z
N MET A 1 32.55 12.10 50.15
CA MET A 1 32.20 11.31 48.94
C MET A 1 31.36 12.19 48.04
N GLU A 2 32.00 12.96 47.17
CA GLU A 2 31.28 13.73 46.16
C GLU A 2 30.77 12.75 45.09
N ALA A 3 29.45 12.62 44.97
CA ALA A 3 28.86 11.82 43.91
C ALA A 3 29.22 12.46 42.57
N ASN A 4 29.93 11.71 41.71
CA ASN A 4 30.29 12.15 40.36
C ASN A 4 29.04 12.67 39.63
N PRO A 5 28.97 13.96 39.24
CA PRO A 5 27.77 14.57 38.67
C PRO A 5 27.33 13.88 37.36
N ASN A 6 28.23 13.22 36.63
CA ASN A 6 27.87 12.42 35.45
C ASN A 6 27.16 11.12 35.84
N LYS A 7 27.53 10.50 36.96
CA LYS A 7 26.86 9.33 37.52
C LYS A 7 25.43 9.67 37.98
N LEU A 8 25.23 10.86 38.55
CA LEU A 8 23.91 11.36 38.92
C LEU A 8 23.01 11.61 37.69
N LYS A 9 23.57 12.17 36.60
CA LYS A 9 22.83 12.38 35.34
C LYS A 9 22.41 11.07 34.68
N ILE A 10 23.28 10.05 34.69
CA ILE A 10 22.96 8.70 34.17
C ILE A 10 21.83 8.07 35.00
N LEU A 11 21.88 8.18 36.33
CA LEU A 11 20.84 7.65 37.23
C LEU A 11 19.49 8.37 37.14
N LEU A 12 19.47 9.60 36.61
CA LEU A 12 18.26 10.41 36.41
C LEU A 12 17.75 10.37 34.97
N ASN A 13 18.49 9.75 34.03
CA ASN A 13 18.03 9.60 32.66
C ASN A 13 16.80 8.68 32.63
N LYS A 14 15.77 9.08 31.88
CA LYS A 14 14.52 8.33 31.77
C LYS A 14 14.48 7.35 30.59
N VAL A 15 15.56 7.29 29.82
CA VAL A 15 15.69 6.50 28.59
C VAL A 15 16.76 5.42 28.80
N PRO A 16 16.57 4.19 28.28
CA PRO A 16 17.52 3.10 28.40
C PRO A 16 18.88 3.43 27.75
N GLU A 17 19.91 2.71 28.17
CA GLU A 17 21.18 2.71 27.45
C GLU A 17 21.03 2.04 26.07
N VAL A 18 21.74 2.61 25.08
CA VAL A 18 21.75 2.10 23.70
C VAL A 18 22.66 0.87 23.61
N THR A 19 22.13 -0.27 24.03
CA THR A 19 22.78 -1.58 23.93
C THR A 19 22.27 -2.36 22.70
N ILE A 20 22.78 -3.57 22.48
CA ILE A 20 22.20 -4.46 21.45
C ILE A 20 20.73 -4.80 21.74
N PHE A 21 20.36 -4.95 23.01
CA PHE A 21 18.98 -5.24 23.43
C PHE A 21 18.05 -4.07 23.12
N PHE A 22 18.53 -2.82 23.23
CA PHE A 22 17.76 -1.65 22.82
C PHE A 22 17.34 -1.75 21.35
N TRP A 23 18.27 -2.10 20.45
CA TRP A 23 17.96 -2.22 19.02
C TRP A 23 17.05 -3.42 18.73
N ILE A 24 17.27 -4.56 19.38
CA ILE A 24 16.42 -5.75 19.21
C ILE A 24 14.97 -5.43 19.62
N VAL A 25 14.76 -4.93 20.84
CA VAL A 25 13.40 -4.62 21.32
C VAL A 25 12.76 -3.53 20.47
N LYS A 26 13.53 -2.51 20.06
CA LYS A 26 13.02 -1.46 19.17
C LYS A 26 12.50 -2.03 17.85
N ILE A 27 13.27 -2.89 17.18
CA ILE A 27 12.86 -3.52 15.91
C ILE A 27 11.60 -4.37 16.13
N LEU A 28 11.55 -5.16 17.21
CA LEU A 28 10.36 -5.94 17.54
C LEU A 28 9.13 -5.04 17.77
N CYS A 29 9.27 -3.94 18.53
CA CYS A 29 8.19 -2.99 18.77
C CYS A 29 7.72 -2.29 17.49
N THR A 30 8.63 -1.99 16.56
CA THR A 30 8.27 -1.41 15.26
C THR A 30 7.55 -2.41 14.37
N THR A 31 7.83 -3.71 14.47
CA THR A 31 7.08 -4.73 13.70
C THR A 31 5.71 -5.04 14.32
N VAL A 32 5.62 -5.05 15.65
CA VAL A 32 4.33 -5.18 16.36
C VAL A 32 3.44 -3.99 16.11
N GLY A 33 4.00 -2.77 16.04
CA GLY A 33 3.21 -1.58 15.77
C GLY A 33 2.33 -1.72 14.54
N GLU A 34 2.91 -2.24 13.46
CA GLU A 34 2.22 -2.53 12.19
C GLU A 34 1.18 -3.64 12.36
N THR A 35 1.67 -4.84 12.69
CA THR A 35 0.85 -6.05 12.68
C THR A 35 -0.26 -6.04 13.73
N PHE A 36 -0.06 -5.34 14.85
CA PHE A 36 -1.07 -5.19 15.89
C PHE A 36 -2.10 -4.11 15.56
N ALA A 37 -1.71 -3.02 14.89
CA ALA A 37 -2.66 -2.05 14.35
C ALA A 37 -3.61 -2.73 13.37
N ASP A 38 -3.07 -3.50 12.42
CA ASP A 38 -3.84 -4.27 11.45
C ASP A 38 -4.74 -5.32 12.11
N PHE A 39 -4.23 -6.03 13.12
CA PHE A 39 -5.00 -7.01 13.85
C PHE A 39 -6.23 -6.38 14.51
N LEU A 40 -6.05 -5.25 15.20
CA LEU A 40 -7.17 -4.54 15.84
C LEU A 40 -8.16 -4.00 14.81
N ASN A 41 -7.67 -3.50 13.67
CA ASN A 41 -8.49 -2.93 12.62
C ASN A 41 -9.29 -4.02 11.87
N PHE A 42 -8.60 -4.97 11.24
CA PHE A 42 -9.19 -5.94 10.31
C PHE A 42 -9.65 -7.23 10.98
N SER A 43 -8.91 -7.74 11.98
CA SER A 43 -9.23 -9.04 12.59
C SER A 43 -10.27 -8.94 13.71
N LEU A 44 -10.23 -7.85 14.50
CA LEU A 44 -11.25 -7.59 15.53
C LEU A 44 -12.44 -6.78 15.00
N GLY A 45 -12.34 -6.22 13.78
CA GLY A 45 -13.43 -5.49 13.13
C GLY A 45 -13.81 -4.19 13.83
N PHE A 46 -12.93 -3.63 14.67
CA PHE A 46 -13.20 -2.35 15.33
C PHE A 46 -13.23 -1.18 14.35
N GLY A 47 -12.62 -1.34 13.17
CA GLY A 47 -12.45 -0.27 12.20
C GLY A 47 -11.36 0.71 12.61
N LEU A 48 -10.87 1.46 11.63
CA LEU A 48 -9.65 2.23 11.76
C LEU A 48 -9.80 3.39 12.76
N THR A 49 -10.90 4.12 12.70
CA THR A 49 -11.15 5.29 13.55
C THR A 49 -11.31 4.91 15.02
N LEU A 50 -12.09 3.87 15.34
CA LEU A 50 -12.29 3.45 16.72
C LEU A 50 -10.99 2.90 17.32
N THR A 51 -10.25 2.10 16.55
CA THR A 51 -8.94 1.58 16.93
C THR A 51 -7.95 2.70 17.23
N THR A 52 -7.90 3.73 16.37
CA THR A 52 -7.06 4.92 16.54
C THR A 52 -7.37 5.65 17.84
N VAL A 53 -8.66 5.88 18.14
CA VAL A 53 -9.07 6.58 19.36
C VAL A 53 -8.74 5.75 20.61
N ALA A 54 -9.07 4.45 20.61
CA ALA A 54 -8.81 3.57 21.75
C ALA A 54 -7.32 3.44 22.07
N MET A 55 -6.50 3.19 21.04
CA MET A 55 -5.04 3.10 21.19
C MET A 55 -4.41 4.45 21.53
N GLY A 56 -4.95 5.55 21.01
CA GLY A 56 -4.56 6.91 21.39
C GLY A 56 -4.79 7.18 22.87
N ILE A 57 -5.97 6.86 23.40
CA ILE A 57 -6.27 7.00 24.84
C ILE A 57 -5.29 6.15 25.67
N ALA A 58 -5.10 4.88 25.31
CA ALA A 58 -4.15 4.01 26.00
C ALA A 58 -2.73 4.58 25.98
N PHE A 59 -2.27 5.05 24.83
CA PHE A 59 -0.97 5.71 24.66
C PHE A 59 -0.83 6.92 25.59
N PHE A 60 -1.80 7.86 25.59
CA PHE A 60 -1.72 9.05 26.43
C PHE A 60 -1.75 8.74 27.93
N ILE A 61 -2.49 7.70 28.36
CA ILE A 61 -2.49 7.23 29.75
C ILE A 61 -1.10 6.73 30.15
N VAL A 62 -0.48 5.86 29.36
CA VAL A 62 0.85 5.32 29.69
C VAL A 62 1.91 6.41 29.58
N LEU A 63 1.81 7.29 28.60
CA LEU A 63 2.68 8.45 28.45
C LEU A 63 2.61 9.37 29.69
N PHE A 64 1.43 9.58 30.27
CA PHE A 64 1.29 10.32 31.53
C PHE A 64 2.09 9.67 32.67
N PHE A 65 2.02 8.35 32.81
CA PHE A 65 2.83 7.62 33.80
C PHE A 65 4.33 7.71 33.51
N GLN A 66 4.74 7.71 32.24
CA GLN A 66 6.13 7.92 31.83
C GLN A 66 6.64 9.31 32.24
N PHE A 67 5.85 10.37 32.00
CA PHE A 67 6.21 11.72 32.45
C PHE A 67 6.28 11.84 33.98
N ARG A 68 5.45 11.07 34.70
CA ARG A 68 5.43 11.04 36.17
C ARG A 68 6.59 10.26 36.77
N ALA A 69 7.12 9.26 36.06
CA ALA A 69 8.27 8.51 36.50
C ALA A 69 9.49 9.43 36.63
N THR A 70 10.22 9.35 37.75
CA THR A 70 11.40 10.20 38.00
C THR A 70 12.71 9.55 37.57
N LYS A 71 12.67 8.30 37.13
CA LYS A 71 13.79 7.47 36.69
C LYS A 71 13.31 6.54 35.59
N TYR A 72 14.24 5.98 34.82
CA TYR A 72 13.92 4.95 33.84
C TYR A 72 13.28 3.72 34.51
N VAL A 73 12.08 3.37 34.04
CA VAL A 73 11.35 2.15 34.41
C VAL A 73 11.13 1.35 33.14
N PRO A 74 11.81 0.21 32.94
CA PRO A 74 11.78 -0.55 31.68
C PRO A 74 10.36 -0.84 31.18
N GLY A 75 9.47 -1.30 32.07
CA GLY A 75 8.10 -1.64 31.70
C GLY A 75 7.29 -0.46 31.17
N ILE A 76 7.35 0.70 31.85
CA ILE A 76 6.59 1.90 31.42
C ILE A 76 7.14 2.44 30.12
N TYR A 77 8.47 2.53 29.99
CA TYR A 77 9.12 3.05 28.80
C TYR A 77 8.82 2.17 27.57
N TRP A 78 9.03 0.86 27.65
CA TRP A 78 8.80 -0.02 26.50
C TRP A 78 7.32 -0.19 26.17
N LEU A 79 6.43 -0.16 27.17
CA LEU A 79 4.99 -0.10 26.90
C LEU A 79 4.62 1.20 26.18
N THR A 80 5.20 2.34 26.55
CA THR A 80 5.01 3.60 25.82
C THR A 80 5.50 3.47 24.38
N VAL A 81 6.65 2.81 24.15
CA VAL A 81 7.20 2.57 22.80
C VAL A 81 6.32 1.64 21.95
N VAL A 82 5.69 0.62 22.54
CA VAL A 82 4.73 -0.24 21.83
C VAL A 82 3.45 0.53 21.51
N LEU A 83 2.91 1.30 22.46
CA LEU A 83 1.67 2.04 22.23
C LEU A 83 1.85 3.17 21.22
N ILE A 84 2.96 3.89 21.27
CA ILE A 84 3.26 4.93 20.30
C ILE A 84 3.56 4.35 18.91
N SER A 85 4.07 3.11 18.83
CA SER A 85 4.28 2.46 17.54
C SER A 85 2.96 2.18 16.85
N VAL A 86 2.03 1.52 17.56
CA VAL A 86 0.68 1.22 17.07
C VAL A 86 -0.08 2.52 16.74
N PHE A 87 -0.04 3.51 17.64
CA PHE A 87 -0.74 4.78 17.42
C PHE A 87 -0.18 5.56 16.23
N GLY A 88 1.14 5.56 16.03
CA GLY A 88 1.77 6.22 14.89
C GLY A 88 1.40 5.60 13.54
N THR A 89 1.28 4.27 13.47
CA THR A 89 0.72 3.56 12.31
C THR A 89 -0.68 4.03 12.02
N LEU A 90 -1.58 3.88 13.00
CA LEU A 90 -3.00 4.20 12.87
C LEU A 90 -3.27 5.65 12.46
N VAL A 91 -2.44 6.60 12.92
CA VAL A 91 -2.53 7.99 12.48
C VAL A 91 -2.24 8.13 10.99
N THR A 92 -1.22 7.43 10.49
CA THR A 92 -0.84 7.47 9.07
C THR A 92 -1.89 6.81 8.19
N ASP A 93 -2.37 5.64 8.60
CA ASP A 93 -3.40 4.89 7.88
C ASP A 93 -4.71 5.67 7.89
N ASN A 94 -5.09 6.32 9.00
CA ASN A 94 -6.31 7.11 9.04
C ASN A 94 -6.25 8.30 8.08
N LEU A 95 -5.09 8.96 7.98
CA LEU A 95 -4.89 10.03 7.01
C LEU A 95 -4.96 9.50 5.56
N THR A 96 -4.38 8.34 5.31
CA THR A 96 -4.24 7.81 3.94
C THR A 96 -5.49 7.07 3.46
N ASP A 97 -5.98 6.10 4.23
CA ASP A 97 -7.07 5.22 3.82
C ASP A 97 -8.45 5.76 4.16
N ASN A 98 -8.60 6.49 5.27
CA ASN A 98 -9.91 7.03 5.67
C ASN A 98 -10.13 8.47 5.19
N VAL A 99 -9.11 9.34 5.28
CA VAL A 99 -9.21 10.73 4.80
C VAL A 99 -8.80 10.88 3.33
N GLY A 100 -8.04 9.93 2.77
CA GLY A 100 -7.65 9.94 1.36
C GLY A 100 -6.43 10.83 1.04
N ILE A 101 -5.59 11.14 2.03
CA ILE A 101 -4.37 11.92 1.83
C ILE A 101 -3.29 11.03 1.21
N PRO A 102 -2.69 11.40 0.05
CA PRO A 102 -1.65 10.58 -0.58
C PRO A 102 -0.43 10.34 0.34
N LEU A 103 0.16 9.14 0.29
CA LEU A 103 1.32 8.75 1.10
C LEU A 103 2.54 9.66 0.88
N GLU A 104 2.72 10.21 -0.32
CA GLU A 104 3.76 11.19 -0.61
C GLU A 104 3.54 12.47 0.20
N THR A 105 2.29 12.93 0.28
CA THR A 105 1.93 14.12 1.05
C THR A 105 2.15 13.87 2.53
N SER A 106 1.68 12.74 3.05
CA SER A 106 1.91 12.32 4.44
C SER A 106 3.41 12.24 4.77
N THR A 107 4.21 11.65 3.89
CA THR A 107 5.67 11.55 4.03
C THR A 107 6.34 12.92 4.09
N ILE A 108 5.96 13.85 3.20
CA ILE A 108 6.51 15.23 3.19
C ILE A 108 6.12 15.95 4.48
N VAL A 109 4.84 15.90 4.88
CA VAL A 109 4.34 16.57 6.08
C VAL A 109 5.03 16.04 7.33
N PHE A 110 5.09 14.72 7.52
CA PHE A 110 5.77 14.14 8.69
C PHE A 110 7.28 14.40 8.68
N SER A 111 7.92 14.46 7.51
CA SER A 111 9.34 14.85 7.39
C SER A 111 9.56 16.30 7.85
N VAL A 112 8.70 17.23 7.43
CA VAL A 112 8.76 18.64 7.85
C VAL A 112 8.50 18.76 9.35
N LEU A 113 7.47 18.11 9.88
CA LEU A 113 7.15 18.13 11.31
C LEU A 113 8.30 17.56 12.15
N LEU A 114 8.88 16.44 11.74
CA LEU A 114 10.03 15.86 12.41
C LEU A 114 11.25 16.80 12.38
N GLY A 115 11.52 17.43 11.23
CA GLY A 115 12.57 18.43 11.08
C GLY A 115 12.36 19.65 12.00
N LEU A 116 11.12 20.14 12.11
CA LEU A 116 10.75 21.24 13.00
C LEU A 116 10.94 20.85 14.48
N VAL A 117 10.57 19.63 14.87
CA VAL A 117 10.80 19.14 16.23
C VAL A 117 12.29 19.10 16.57
N PHE A 118 13.13 18.56 15.68
CA PHE A 118 14.59 18.59 15.86
C PHE A 118 15.14 20.01 15.92
N LEU A 119 14.66 20.91 15.05
CA LEU A 119 15.07 22.30 15.02
C LEU A 119 14.73 23.00 16.35
N PHE A 120 13.49 22.91 16.81
CA PHE A 120 13.06 23.55 18.06
C PHE A 120 13.73 22.92 19.28
N TRP A 121 13.95 21.61 19.27
CA TRP A 121 14.72 20.94 20.32
C TRP A 121 16.16 21.46 20.37
N TYR A 122 16.85 21.54 19.23
CA TYR A 122 18.20 22.08 19.16
C TYR A 122 18.27 23.56 19.52
N LEU A 123 17.32 24.38 19.06
CA LEU A 123 17.27 25.80 19.40
C LEU A 123 17.09 26.02 20.90
N SER A 124 16.26 25.19 21.54
CA SER A 124 15.96 25.25 22.98
C SER A 124 17.08 24.70 23.87
N GLU A 125 17.58 23.51 23.58
CA GLU A 125 18.44 22.74 24.48
C GLU A 125 19.90 22.69 24.01
N LYS A 126 20.18 23.13 22.78
CA LYS A 126 21.50 23.11 22.12
C LYS A 126 22.15 21.73 22.04
N THR A 127 21.35 20.67 22.24
CA THR A 127 21.74 19.26 22.14
C THR A 127 20.53 18.42 21.72
N LEU A 128 20.79 17.38 20.94
CA LEU A 128 19.82 16.33 20.55
C LEU A 128 20.16 14.99 21.22
N SER A 129 20.96 15.02 22.29
CA SER A 129 21.45 13.82 22.96
C SER A 129 20.37 13.14 23.80
N ILE A 130 20.16 11.86 23.53
CA ILE A 130 19.25 10.98 24.29
C ILE A 130 19.79 10.56 25.66
N HIS A 131 21.08 10.77 25.93
CA HIS A 131 21.69 10.45 27.23
C HIS A 131 21.38 11.49 28.32
N SER A 132 20.57 12.50 27.98
CA SER A 132 20.36 13.68 28.83
C SER A 132 18.88 14.05 28.94
N ILE A 133 17.99 13.06 28.97
CA ILE A 133 16.54 13.24 29.06
C ILE A 133 16.11 13.11 30.53
N PHE A 134 16.35 14.20 31.27
CA PHE A 134 16.01 14.31 32.70
C PHE A 134 15.07 15.50 32.99
N THR A 135 14.84 16.41 32.02
CA THR A 135 13.87 17.51 32.16
C THR A 135 12.58 17.19 31.40
N ARG A 136 11.43 17.68 31.90
CA ARG A 136 10.14 17.53 31.20
C ARG A 136 10.18 18.10 29.78
N LYS A 137 10.90 19.21 29.57
CA LYS A 137 11.03 19.85 28.26
C LYS A 137 11.74 18.94 27.24
N ARG A 138 12.85 18.30 27.65
CA ARG A 138 13.57 17.32 26.81
C ARG A 138 12.75 16.07 26.56
N GLU A 139 12.01 15.62 27.56
CA GLU A 139 11.12 14.47 27.44
C GLU A 139 9.98 14.72 26.43
N VAL A 140 9.40 15.92 26.40
CA VAL A 140 8.40 16.30 25.38
C VAL A 140 9.00 16.25 23.97
N PHE A 141 10.17 16.87 23.75
CA PHE A 141 10.82 16.82 22.44
C PHE A 141 11.15 15.39 22.02
N TYR A 142 11.62 14.57 22.96
CA TYR A 142 11.93 13.18 22.72
C TYR A 142 10.71 12.37 22.27
N TRP A 143 9.60 12.44 23.00
CA TRP A 143 8.38 11.69 22.63
C TRP A 143 7.72 12.23 21.37
N LEU A 144 7.77 13.53 21.10
CA LEU A 144 7.32 14.10 19.82
C LEU A 144 8.19 13.62 18.66
N THR A 145 9.51 13.58 18.84
CA THR A 145 10.44 13.06 17.84
C THR A 145 10.09 11.60 17.52
N ILE A 146 9.83 10.79 18.55
CA ILE A 146 9.43 9.40 18.38
C ILE A 146 8.09 9.29 17.65
N LEU A 147 7.07 10.05 18.05
CA LEU A 147 5.74 10.04 17.42
C LEU A 147 5.84 10.29 15.91
N PHE A 148 6.48 11.39 15.51
CA PHE A 148 6.62 11.74 14.09
C PHE A 148 7.55 10.79 13.34
N THR A 149 8.54 10.20 14.01
CA THR A 149 9.35 9.13 13.42
C THR A 149 8.50 7.90 13.10
N PHE A 150 7.57 7.54 13.99
CA PHE A 150 6.70 6.39 13.77
C PHE A 150 5.73 6.62 12.61
N ALA A 151 5.06 7.78 12.58
CA ALA A 151 4.16 8.14 11.50
C ALA A 151 4.88 8.29 10.15
N LEU A 152 6.03 8.99 10.13
CA LEU A 152 6.87 9.10 8.94
C LEU A 152 7.31 7.73 8.42
N GLY A 153 7.73 6.84 9.32
CA GLY A 153 8.26 5.55 8.93
C GLY A 153 7.21 4.60 8.38
N THR A 154 5.95 4.68 8.82
CA THR A 154 4.82 4.00 8.14
C THR A 154 4.62 4.60 6.75
N ALA A 155 4.45 5.92 6.65
CA ALA A 155 4.19 6.58 5.36
C ALA A 155 5.28 6.28 4.30
N VAL A 156 6.55 6.30 4.72
CA VAL A 156 7.69 5.96 3.84
C VAL A 156 7.75 4.47 3.55
N GLY A 157 7.45 3.61 4.53
CA GLY A 157 7.38 2.17 4.35
C GLY A 157 6.43 1.83 3.22
N ASP A 158 5.16 2.21 3.38
CA ASP A 158 4.05 1.89 2.47
C ASP A 158 4.23 2.55 1.10
N LEU A 159 4.76 3.78 1.07
CA LEU A 159 5.08 4.46 -0.18
C LEU A 159 6.08 3.65 -1.01
N PHE A 160 7.15 3.14 -0.39
CA PHE A 160 8.16 2.37 -1.11
C PHE A 160 7.72 0.92 -1.36
N SER A 161 7.10 0.25 -0.40
CA SER A 161 6.71 -1.16 -0.55
C SER A 161 5.52 -1.35 -1.50
N GLU A 162 4.50 -0.50 -1.38
CA GLU A 162 3.22 -0.68 -2.08
C GLU A 162 3.11 0.24 -3.29
N GLN A 163 3.14 1.56 -3.10
CA GLN A 163 2.89 2.51 -4.19
C GLN A 163 4.00 2.51 -5.24
N LEU A 164 5.26 2.39 -4.81
CA LEU A 164 6.41 2.30 -5.71
C LEU A 164 6.70 0.85 -6.18
N GLY A 165 5.89 -0.13 -5.76
CA GLY A 165 5.96 -1.51 -6.24
C GLY A 165 7.27 -2.24 -5.91
N LEU A 166 8.06 -1.73 -4.96
CA LEU A 166 9.35 -2.31 -4.58
C LEU A 166 9.13 -3.64 -3.82
N GLY A 167 7.97 -3.78 -3.17
CA GLY A 167 7.60 -4.92 -2.34
C GLY A 167 8.20 -4.85 -0.94
N TYR A 168 7.55 -5.53 0.01
CA TYR A 168 7.89 -5.47 1.43
C TYR A 168 9.33 -5.95 1.73
N LEU A 169 9.73 -7.11 1.17
CA LEU A 169 11.08 -7.68 1.41
C LEU A 169 12.19 -6.74 0.92
N ASN A 170 12.08 -6.25 -0.32
CA ASN A 170 13.13 -5.42 -0.92
C ASN A 170 13.22 -4.05 -0.25
N THR A 171 12.08 -3.49 0.18
CA THR A 171 12.04 -2.26 0.99
C THR A 171 12.77 -2.47 2.31
N GLY A 172 12.46 -3.55 3.04
CA GLY A 172 13.16 -3.92 4.27
C GLY A 172 14.68 -4.08 4.09
N LEU A 173 15.11 -4.81 3.05
CA LEU A 173 16.53 -5.00 2.74
C LEU A 173 17.23 -3.68 2.41
N SER A 174 16.58 -2.80 1.63
CA SER A 174 17.12 -1.49 1.28
C SER A 174 17.35 -0.63 2.53
N VAL A 175 16.38 -0.64 3.46
CA VAL A 175 16.50 0.09 4.72
C VAL A 175 17.63 -0.49 5.60
N ILE A 176 17.78 -1.82 5.67
CA ILE A 176 18.90 -2.47 6.38
C ILE A 176 20.25 -2.01 5.82
N ILE A 177 20.39 -1.93 4.49
CA ILE A 177 21.62 -1.47 3.84
C ILE A 177 21.92 -0.02 4.25
N ILE A 178 20.91 0.86 4.25
CA ILE A 178 21.10 2.26 4.66
C ILE A 178 21.52 2.37 6.14
N ILE A 179 20.90 1.58 7.03
CA ILE A 179 21.30 1.50 8.44
C ILE A 179 22.74 1.01 8.58
N ALA A 180 23.14 -0.01 7.81
CA ALA A 180 24.51 -0.51 7.79
C ALA A 180 25.50 0.56 7.31
N CYS A 181 25.16 1.33 6.28
CA CYS A 181 25.96 2.47 5.82
C CYS A 181 26.11 3.54 6.90
N ALA A 182 25.05 3.87 7.63
CA ALA A 182 25.10 4.81 8.76
C ALA A 182 26.02 4.29 9.89
N PHE A 183 25.97 3.00 10.19
CA PHE A 183 26.86 2.35 11.16
C PHE A 183 28.32 2.38 10.70
N LEU A 184 28.60 2.09 9.42
CA LEU A 184 29.95 2.17 8.86
C LEU A 184 30.47 3.61 8.87
N GLY A 185 29.62 4.61 8.57
CA GLY A 185 29.97 6.02 8.65
C GLY A 185 30.33 6.45 10.08
N TRP A 186 29.61 5.97 11.07
CA TRP A 186 29.96 6.16 12.48
C TRP A 186 31.29 5.48 12.85
N LYS A 187 31.46 4.21 12.49
CA LYS A 187 32.63 3.42 12.89
C LYS A 187 33.93 3.85 12.21
N PHE A 188 33.87 4.18 10.92
CA PHE A 188 35.06 4.42 10.09
C PHE A 188 35.24 5.89 9.67
N LEU A 189 34.15 6.64 9.48
CA LEU A 189 34.20 8.04 9.00
C LEU A 189 34.03 9.08 10.12
N LYS A 190 34.06 8.64 11.39
CA LYS A 190 33.91 9.51 12.58
C LYS A 190 32.63 10.36 12.52
N LEU A 191 31.54 9.79 11.99
CA LEU A 191 30.22 10.44 12.01
C LEU A 191 29.79 10.68 13.47
N ASN A 192 29.21 11.84 13.75
CA ASN A 192 28.74 12.15 15.10
C ASN A 192 27.79 11.07 15.63
N GLY A 193 28.04 10.56 16.84
CA GLY A 193 27.25 9.47 17.44
C GLY A 193 25.76 9.79 17.63
N ILE A 194 25.41 11.04 17.93
CA ILE A 194 23.99 11.46 18.07
C ILE A 194 23.31 11.46 16.70
N LEU A 195 24.00 11.95 15.68
CA LEU A 195 23.49 11.97 14.30
C LEU A 195 23.30 10.53 13.78
N ALA A 196 24.31 9.67 13.95
CA ALA A 196 24.24 8.26 13.56
C ALA A 196 23.10 7.52 14.28
N PHE A 197 22.92 7.80 15.58
CA PHE A 197 21.81 7.26 16.37
C PHE A 197 20.46 7.64 15.78
N TRP A 198 20.21 8.92 15.49
CA TRP A 198 18.92 9.36 14.98
C TRP A 198 18.63 8.82 13.57
N ILE A 199 19.64 8.73 12.69
CA ILE A 199 19.49 8.10 11.38
C ILE A 199 19.04 6.64 11.54
N ALA A 200 19.77 5.86 12.33
CA ALA A 200 19.43 4.46 12.56
C ALA A 200 18.06 4.32 13.23
N TYR A 201 17.76 5.15 14.24
CA TYR A 201 16.49 5.14 14.94
C TYR A 201 15.32 5.44 14.01
N ILE A 202 15.42 6.44 13.14
CA ILE A 202 14.37 6.78 12.19
C ILE A 202 14.14 5.64 11.20
N LEU A 203 15.22 5.08 10.64
CA LEU A 203 15.15 4.00 9.66
C LEU A 203 14.67 2.67 10.22
N THR A 204 14.79 2.42 11.53
CA THR A 204 14.22 1.19 12.11
C THR A 204 12.71 1.10 11.96
N ARG A 205 11.99 2.22 11.78
CA ARG A 205 10.54 2.18 11.60
C ARG A 205 10.11 1.65 10.22
N PRO A 206 10.51 2.23 9.08
CA PRO A 206 10.14 1.68 7.77
C PRO A 206 10.61 0.24 7.62
N LEU A 207 11.76 -0.13 8.22
CA LEU A 207 12.17 -1.53 8.33
C LEU A 207 11.14 -2.40 9.08
N GLY A 208 10.68 -1.93 10.24
CA GLY A 208 9.71 -2.65 11.05
C GLY A 208 8.35 -2.82 10.38
N ALA A 209 7.86 -1.77 9.70
CA ALA A 209 6.62 -1.80 8.91
C ALA A 209 6.74 -2.83 7.77
N SER A 210 7.74 -2.66 6.90
CA SER A 210 8.01 -3.61 5.80
C SER A 210 8.19 -5.06 6.26
N LEU A 211 8.86 -5.28 7.39
CA LEU A 211 8.99 -6.64 7.95
C LEU A 211 7.66 -7.16 8.50
N GLY A 212 6.86 -6.30 9.14
CA GLY A 212 5.52 -6.62 9.64
C GLY A 212 4.64 -7.10 8.51
N ASP A 213 4.52 -6.30 7.47
CA ASP A 213 3.69 -6.60 6.30
C ASP A 213 4.18 -7.82 5.54
N TYR A 214 5.50 -7.95 5.37
CA TYR A 214 6.07 -9.14 4.75
C TYR A 214 5.72 -10.42 5.52
N LEU A 215 5.59 -10.37 6.84
CA LEU A 215 5.21 -11.54 7.64
C LEU A 215 3.69 -11.76 7.66
N SER A 216 2.90 -10.69 7.81
CA SER A 216 1.46 -10.74 8.06
C SER A 216 0.60 -10.84 6.80
N GLN A 217 0.93 -10.07 5.75
CA GLN A 217 0.07 -9.88 4.58
C GLN A 217 -0.06 -11.16 3.73
N PRO A 218 -1.12 -11.28 2.90
CA PRO A 218 -1.33 -12.44 2.04
C PRO A 218 -0.18 -12.67 1.05
N LYS A 219 0.03 -13.95 0.67
CA LYS A 219 1.03 -14.33 -0.35
C LYS A 219 0.81 -13.68 -1.71
N LEU A 220 -0.44 -13.33 -2.03
CA LEU A 220 -0.79 -12.60 -3.25
C LEU A 220 -0.11 -11.22 -3.32
N ASN A 221 0.14 -10.60 -2.17
CA ASN A 221 0.81 -9.30 -2.06
C ASN A 221 2.34 -9.44 -1.92
N GLY A 222 2.91 -10.63 -2.17
CA GLY A 222 4.36 -10.87 -2.06
C GLY A 222 4.88 -11.08 -0.63
N ALA A 223 3.98 -11.35 0.33
CA ALA A 223 4.30 -11.61 1.74
C ALA A 223 4.26 -13.13 2.08
N LEU A 224 4.57 -13.50 3.33
CA LEU A 224 4.61 -14.89 3.79
C LEU A 224 3.23 -15.46 4.15
N GLY A 225 2.26 -14.61 4.47
CA GLY A 225 0.90 -15.03 4.83
C GLY A 225 0.78 -15.71 6.19
N LEU A 226 1.57 -15.31 7.19
CA LEU A 226 1.41 -15.82 8.57
C LEU A 226 0.16 -15.25 9.26
N GLY A 227 -0.40 -14.18 8.72
CA GLY A 227 -1.51 -13.44 9.30
C GLY A 227 -1.07 -12.47 10.40
N THR A 228 -1.87 -11.43 10.61
CA THR A 228 -1.64 -10.35 11.58
C THR A 228 -1.69 -10.86 13.02
N THR A 229 -2.62 -11.76 13.34
CA THR A 229 -2.80 -12.35 14.68
C THR A 229 -1.57 -13.13 15.15
N VAL A 230 -1.11 -14.10 14.35
CA VAL A 230 -0.01 -14.99 14.73
C VAL A 230 1.29 -14.20 14.85
N THR A 231 1.55 -13.32 13.88
CA THR A 231 2.74 -12.45 13.89
C THR A 231 2.75 -11.54 15.12
N SER A 232 1.62 -10.88 15.43
CA SER A 232 1.52 -10.00 16.61
C SER A 232 1.79 -10.75 17.92
N VAL A 233 1.21 -11.94 18.10
CA VAL A 233 1.38 -12.73 19.34
C VAL A 233 2.83 -13.15 19.52
N ILE A 234 3.50 -13.66 18.47
CA ILE A 234 4.89 -14.09 18.53
C ILE A 234 5.79 -12.93 18.97
N PHE A 235 5.64 -11.77 18.35
CA PHE A 235 6.48 -10.63 18.67
C PHE A 235 6.15 -10.03 20.04
N LEU A 236 4.89 -9.96 20.45
CA LEU A 236 4.52 -9.50 21.79
C LEU A 236 5.11 -10.39 22.89
N ILE A 237 5.09 -11.72 22.70
CA ILE A 237 5.75 -12.67 23.62
C ILE A 237 7.26 -12.43 23.65
N ALA A 238 7.91 -12.24 22.50
CA ALA A 238 9.34 -11.97 22.43
C ALA A 238 9.72 -10.65 23.13
N ILE A 239 8.94 -9.59 22.91
CA ILE A 239 9.11 -8.29 23.59
C ILE A 239 8.97 -8.47 25.09
N LEU A 240 7.91 -9.14 25.56
CA LEU A 240 7.67 -9.38 26.97
C LEU A 240 8.83 -10.15 27.62
N ALA A 241 9.32 -11.21 26.96
CA ALA A 241 10.45 -12.00 27.45
C ALA A 241 11.71 -11.14 27.62
N ILE A 242 12.03 -10.28 26.65
CA ILE A 242 13.19 -9.40 26.74
C ILE A 242 12.99 -8.31 27.81
N ILE A 243 11.80 -7.72 27.93
CA ILE A 243 11.51 -6.72 28.96
C ILE A 243 11.65 -7.34 30.36
N VAL A 244 11.13 -8.55 30.58
CA VAL A 244 11.30 -9.26 31.85
C VAL A 244 12.78 -9.54 32.13
N PHE A 245 13.51 -10.01 31.11
CA PHE A 245 14.97 -10.22 31.22
C PHE A 245 15.72 -8.93 31.60
N LEU A 246 15.42 -7.80 30.95
CA LEU A 246 16.04 -6.50 31.25
C LEU A 246 15.64 -5.99 32.63
N ALA A 247 14.38 -6.15 33.03
CA ALA A 247 13.90 -5.74 34.35
C ALA A 247 14.59 -6.51 35.49
N VAL A 248 14.91 -7.80 35.29
CA VAL A 248 15.61 -8.64 36.25
C VAL A 248 17.11 -8.38 36.24
N THR A 249 17.73 -8.35 35.07
CA THR A 249 19.20 -8.24 34.93
C THR A 249 19.71 -6.81 35.08
N LYS A 250 18.86 -5.80 34.89
CA LYS A 250 19.21 -4.37 34.93
C LYS A 250 20.37 -3.99 33.99
N PHE A 251 20.59 -4.79 32.96
CA PHE A 251 21.70 -4.63 32.01
C PHE A 251 21.64 -3.29 31.26
N ASP A 252 20.44 -2.74 31.10
CA ASP A 252 20.12 -1.47 30.47
C ASP A 252 20.24 -0.25 31.41
N THR A 253 20.62 -0.46 32.68
CA THR A 253 20.85 0.60 33.69
C THR A 253 22.27 0.65 34.23
N THR A 254 23.12 -0.31 33.86
CA THR A 254 24.46 -0.45 34.44
C THR A 254 25.47 0.36 33.63
N GLY A 255 25.68 1.61 34.04
CA GLY A 255 26.56 2.58 33.40
C GLY A 255 27.97 2.07 33.12
N LYS A 256 28.21 1.64 31.89
CA LYS A 256 29.55 1.48 31.32
C LYS A 256 29.76 2.51 30.20
N SER A 257 29.45 3.77 30.50
CA SER A 257 29.73 4.91 29.64
C SER A 257 30.62 5.92 30.36
N GLU A 258 31.85 5.51 30.71
CA GLU A 258 32.94 6.42 31.09
C GLU A 258 33.84 6.78 29.88
N ALA A 259 33.65 6.13 28.73
CA ALA A 259 34.54 6.29 27.57
C ALA A 259 33.99 7.20 26.44
N ALA A 260 32.67 7.39 26.35
CA ALA A 260 32.06 8.08 25.19
C ALA A 260 31.96 9.61 25.35
N GLU A 261 31.80 10.13 26.57
CA GLU A 261 31.66 11.58 26.79
C GLU A 261 32.98 12.35 26.60
N THR A 262 34.13 11.69 26.83
CA THR A 262 35.44 12.36 26.84
C THR A 262 35.97 12.65 25.43
N GLU A 263 35.60 11.87 24.40
CA GLU A 263 35.97 12.19 23.01
C GLU A 263 34.99 13.13 22.30
N GLN A 264 33.70 13.10 22.66
CA GLN A 264 32.65 13.83 21.93
C GLN A 264 32.67 15.35 22.18
N SER A 265 33.27 15.80 23.29
CA SER A 265 33.44 17.22 23.61
C SER A 265 34.48 17.95 22.73
N ARG A 266 35.27 17.24 21.91
CA ARG A 266 36.40 17.83 21.14
C ARG A 266 36.15 17.96 19.64
N GLY A 267 35.01 17.49 19.14
CA GLY A 267 34.59 17.76 17.76
C GLY A 267 34.06 19.18 17.64
N SER A 268 34.77 20.06 16.93
CA SER A 268 34.32 21.43 16.64
C SER A 268 32.84 21.43 16.21
N LYS A 269 31.98 22.23 16.85
CA LYS A 269 30.54 22.37 16.50
C LYS A 269 30.31 22.57 15.00
N LYS A 270 31.29 23.18 14.31
CA LYS A 270 31.33 23.37 12.86
C LYS A 270 31.32 22.04 12.08
N ASN A 271 32.02 21.02 12.58
CA ASN A 271 32.09 19.70 11.96
C ASN A 271 30.77 18.93 12.09
N VAL A 272 30.05 19.09 13.21
CA VAL A 272 28.75 18.42 13.41
C VAL A 272 27.69 19.01 12.48
N LEU A 273 27.57 20.34 12.40
CA LEU A 273 26.63 20.98 11.47
C LEU A 273 26.94 20.60 10.02
N MET A 274 28.22 20.59 9.63
CA MET A 274 28.65 20.17 8.30
C MET A 274 28.33 18.69 8.02
N GLN A 275 28.55 17.80 8.99
CA GLN A 275 28.14 16.38 8.90
C GLN A 275 26.62 16.25 8.76
N THR A 276 25.83 17.00 9.52
CA THR A 276 24.36 16.99 9.44
C THR A 276 23.87 17.45 8.07
N VAL A 277 24.40 18.56 7.55
CA VAL A 277 24.04 19.05 6.21
C VAL A 277 24.44 18.03 5.15
N ALA A 278 25.66 17.48 5.22
CA ALA A 278 26.12 16.47 4.27
C ALA A 278 25.23 15.22 4.28
N VAL A 279 24.88 14.70 5.47
CA VAL A 279 23.97 13.56 5.60
C VAL A 279 22.59 13.88 5.03
N LEU A 280 22.02 15.05 5.35
CA LEU A 280 20.71 15.45 4.83
C LEU A 280 20.72 15.57 3.30
N CYS A 281 21.78 16.13 2.71
CA CYS A 281 21.94 16.20 1.27
C CYS A 281 22.04 14.79 0.65
N VAL A 282 22.86 13.91 1.21
CA VAL A 282 22.96 12.51 0.74
C VAL A 282 21.63 11.79 0.86
N PHE A 283 20.94 11.95 2.00
CA PHE A 283 19.65 11.30 2.23
C PHE A 283 18.58 11.81 1.26
N LEU A 284 18.51 13.13 1.03
CA LEU A 284 17.61 13.72 0.03
C LEU A 284 17.92 13.20 -1.37
N VAL A 285 19.20 13.12 -1.77
CA VAL A 285 19.59 12.60 -3.09
C VAL A 285 19.22 11.12 -3.23
N VAL A 286 19.47 10.30 -2.20
CA VAL A 286 19.14 8.87 -2.21
C VAL A 286 17.63 8.65 -2.24
N VAL A 287 16.86 9.39 -1.42
CA VAL A 287 15.40 9.25 -1.36
C VAL A 287 14.74 9.78 -2.63
N ILE A 288 15.10 10.97 -3.10
CA ILE A 288 14.54 11.55 -4.34
C ILE A 288 14.98 10.73 -5.55
N GLY A 289 16.25 10.33 -5.62
CA GLY A 289 16.76 9.49 -6.71
C GLY A 289 16.11 8.11 -6.72
N GLY A 290 15.91 7.50 -5.55
CA GLY A 290 15.17 6.25 -5.40
C GLY A 290 13.71 6.39 -5.82
N TYR A 291 13.02 7.41 -5.33
CA TYR A 291 11.64 7.75 -5.71
C TYR A 291 11.52 7.95 -7.22
N VAL A 292 12.29 8.87 -7.81
CA VAL A 292 12.25 9.15 -9.25
C VAL A 292 12.61 7.92 -10.08
N GLY A 293 13.61 7.14 -9.66
CA GLY A 293 14.00 5.91 -10.34
C GLY A 293 12.90 4.86 -10.34
N LEU A 294 12.25 4.65 -9.20
CA LEU A 294 11.14 3.70 -9.06
C LEU A 294 9.88 4.19 -9.77
N SER A 295 9.49 5.46 -9.58
CA SER A 295 8.37 6.07 -10.29
C SER A 295 8.58 6.02 -11.79
N LYS A 296 9.81 6.26 -12.28
CA LYS A 296 10.13 6.10 -13.70
C LYS A 296 10.07 4.64 -14.12
N ASN A 297 10.57 3.68 -13.32
CA ASN A 297 10.44 2.27 -13.64
C ASN A 297 8.98 1.83 -13.70
N ILE A 298 8.11 2.35 -12.83
CA ILE A 298 6.66 2.12 -12.88
C ILE A 298 6.07 2.75 -14.13
N ALA A 299 6.36 4.02 -14.42
CA ALA A 299 5.92 4.68 -15.65
C ALA A 299 6.42 3.96 -16.90
N THR A 300 7.65 3.44 -16.86
CA THR A 300 8.26 2.64 -17.94
C THR A 300 7.64 1.27 -17.99
N GLN A 301 7.25 0.63 -16.88
CA GLN A 301 6.49 -0.62 -16.86
C GLN A 301 5.06 -0.43 -17.37
N ILE A 302 4.46 0.74 -17.16
CA ILE A 302 3.19 1.16 -17.74
C ILE A 302 3.34 1.41 -19.25
N ASP A 303 4.46 2.02 -19.69
CA ASP A 303 4.76 2.24 -21.12
C ASP A 303 5.26 0.97 -21.84
N SER A 304 5.92 0.06 -21.14
CA SER A 304 6.43 -1.23 -21.65
C SER A 304 5.47 -2.39 -21.39
N THR A 305 4.32 -2.13 -20.75
CA THR A 305 3.08 -2.85 -21.05
C THR A 305 2.48 -2.30 -22.35
N GLN A 306 3.26 -2.39 -23.44
CA GLN A 306 2.68 -3.02 -24.62
C GLN A 306 2.30 -4.42 -24.16
N ALA A 307 1.01 -4.59 -23.81
CA ALA A 307 0.46 -5.84 -23.33
C ALA A 307 1.00 -6.98 -24.20
N ALA A 308 1.56 -8.03 -23.59
CA ALA A 308 1.74 -9.26 -24.32
C ALA A 308 0.33 -9.74 -24.68
N THR A 309 -0.14 -9.42 -25.89
CA THR A 309 -1.51 -9.67 -26.29
C THR A 309 -1.74 -11.17 -26.50
N LEU A 310 -2.95 -11.65 -26.24
CA LEU A 310 -3.38 -13.01 -26.59
C LEU A 310 -3.54 -13.20 -28.11
N ALA A 311 -3.31 -12.16 -28.91
CA ALA A 311 -3.50 -12.17 -30.34
C ALA A 311 -2.75 -13.30 -31.05
N GLY A 312 -3.49 -14.10 -31.83
CA GLY A 312 -2.98 -15.26 -32.56
C GLY A 312 -2.77 -16.51 -31.70
N GLN A 313 -2.90 -16.41 -30.37
CA GLN A 313 -2.86 -17.55 -29.44
C GLN A 313 -4.25 -18.15 -29.19
N LEU A 314 -5.31 -17.52 -29.70
CA LEU A 314 -6.70 -17.94 -29.50
C LEU A 314 -7.36 -18.59 -30.72
N ASN A 315 -6.61 -18.76 -31.83
CA ASN A 315 -7.15 -19.28 -33.10
C ASN A 315 -7.74 -20.68 -32.99
N ASP A 316 -7.18 -21.52 -32.11
CA ASP A 316 -7.69 -22.87 -31.88
C ASP A 316 -9.05 -22.83 -31.15
N PHE A 317 -9.25 -21.91 -30.19
CA PHE A 317 -10.52 -21.70 -29.50
C PHE A 317 -11.59 -21.10 -30.42
N ASP A 318 -11.22 -20.10 -31.23
CA ASP A 318 -12.11 -19.53 -32.27
C ASP A 318 -12.63 -20.63 -33.22
N LYS A 319 -11.75 -21.55 -33.62
CA LYS A 319 -12.13 -22.68 -34.47
C LYS A 319 -13.09 -23.65 -33.77
N ILE A 320 -12.83 -24.01 -32.52
CA ILE A 320 -13.69 -24.92 -31.73
C ILE A 320 -15.08 -24.31 -31.57
N GLU A 321 -15.18 -23.04 -31.17
CA GLU A 321 -16.45 -22.36 -30.98
C GLU A 321 -17.22 -22.16 -32.30
N ASN A 322 -16.53 -21.87 -33.42
CA ASN A 322 -17.16 -21.83 -34.74
C ASN A 322 -17.73 -23.18 -35.18
N ASP A 323 -17.03 -24.29 -34.88
CA ASP A 323 -17.52 -25.64 -35.17
C ASP A 323 -18.69 -26.04 -34.26
N MET A 324 -18.68 -25.61 -32.99
CA MET A 324 -19.84 -25.71 -32.10
C MET A 324 -21.04 -24.92 -32.63
N LEU A 325 -20.82 -23.69 -33.11
CA LEU A 325 -21.88 -22.85 -33.67
C LEU A 325 -22.50 -23.47 -34.92
N LYS A 326 -21.69 -24.09 -35.80
CA LYS A 326 -22.21 -24.87 -36.94
C LYS A 326 -23.05 -26.06 -36.48
N ALA A 327 -22.62 -26.79 -35.45
CA ALA A 327 -23.35 -27.92 -34.90
C ALA A 327 -24.71 -27.49 -34.30
N VAL A 328 -24.74 -26.40 -33.53
CA VAL A 328 -25.99 -25.83 -33.00
C VAL A 328 -26.90 -25.32 -34.11
N ASN A 329 -26.36 -24.78 -35.20
CA ASN A 329 -27.17 -24.38 -36.37
C ASN A 329 -27.75 -25.57 -37.14
N ALA A 330 -27.14 -26.74 -37.04
CA ALA A 330 -27.63 -28.00 -37.62
C ALA A 330 -28.50 -28.82 -36.65
N ASP A 331 -28.85 -28.26 -35.49
CA ASP A 331 -29.53 -28.95 -34.38
C ASP A 331 -28.79 -30.21 -33.86
N ASP A 332 -27.48 -30.32 -34.12
CA ASP A 332 -26.62 -31.40 -33.64
C ASP A 332 -25.99 -31.05 -32.29
N PHE A 333 -26.81 -31.15 -31.23
CA PHE A 333 -26.36 -30.88 -29.86
C PHE A 333 -25.41 -31.93 -29.30
N ALA A 334 -25.34 -33.12 -29.91
CA ALA A 334 -24.36 -34.13 -29.49
C ALA A 334 -22.95 -33.72 -29.92
N ALA A 335 -22.79 -33.24 -31.15
CA ALA A 335 -21.53 -32.66 -31.63
C ALA A 335 -21.17 -31.37 -30.88
N ALA A 336 -22.15 -30.49 -30.61
CA ALA A 336 -21.91 -29.26 -29.85
C ALA A 336 -21.43 -29.53 -28.41
N LYS A 337 -22.01 -30.52 -27.72
CA LYS A 337 -21.56 -30.94 -26.38
C LYS A 337 -20.14 -31.51 -26.39
N LYS A 338 -19.81 -32.32 -27.39
CA LYS A 338 -18.44 -32.80 -27.58
C LYS A 338 -17.45 -31.66 -27.83
N GLY A 339 -17.86 -30.63 -28.59
CA GLY A 339 -17.07 -29.42 -28.78
C GLY A 339 -16.87 -28.63 -27.48
N ALA A 340 -17.90 -28.53 -26.63
CA ALA A 340 -17.79 -27.92 -25.31
C ALA A 340 -16.79 -28.66 -24.40
N ASP A 341 -16.75 -30.00 -24.48
CA ASP A 341 -15.78 -30.82 -23.73
C ASP A 341 -14.34 -30.60 -24.20
N ASP A 342 -14.14 -30.43 -25.51
CA ASP A 342 -12.83 -30.12 -26.09
C ASP A 342 -12.39 -28.68 -25.76
N LEU A 343 -13.33 -27.72 -25.79
CA LEU A 343 -13.10 -26.32 -25.44
C LEU A 343 -12.60 -26.17 -24.00
N GLU A 344 -13.32 -26.75 -23.03
CA GLU A 344 -12.95 -26.70 -21.60
C GLU A 344 -11.57 -27.32 -21.37
N HIS A 345 -11.33 -28.51 -21.91
CA HIS A 345 -10.06 -29.19 -21.72
C HIS A 345 -8.87 -28.40 -22.30
N GLN A 346 -9.01 -27.84 -23.50
CA GLN A 346 -7.95 -27.05 -24.12
C GLN A 346 -7.74 -25.69 -23.43
N TRP A 347 -8.82 -25.09 -22.94
CA TRP A 347 -8.77 -23.82 -22.20
C TRP A 347 -8.04 -23.98 -20.87
N ASP A 348 -8.39 -25.00 -20.07
CA ASP A 348 -7.75 -25.33 -18.79
C ASP A 348 -6.26 -25.65 -18.95
N VAL A 349 -5.89 -26.42 -19.98
CA VAL A 349 -4.49 -26.75 -20.28
C VAL A 349 -3.69 -25.49 -20.64
N SER A 350 -4.34 -24.51 -21.26
CA SER A 350 -3.70 -23.27 -21.71
C SER A 350 -3.73 -22.15 -20.66
N GLU A 351 -4.57 -22.26 -19.61
CA GLU A 351 -4.76 -21.24 -18.56
C GLU A 351 -3.44 -20.71 -18.00
N PRO A 352 -2.48 -21.53 -17.53
CA PRO A 352 -1.28 -21.01 -16.85
C PRO A 352 -0.43 -20.12 -17.75
N LYS A 353 -0.51 -20.34 -19.08
CA LYS A 353 0.20 -19.56 -20.09
C LYS A 353 -0.58 -18.31 -20.47
N LEU A 354 -1.86 -18.44 -20.84
CA LEU A 354 -2.69 -17.33 -21.32
C LEU A 354 -2.91 -16.28 -20.21
N ARG A 355 -3.22 -16.72 -19.00
CA ARG A 355 -3.42 -15.86 -17.83
C ARG A 355 -2.17 -15.07 -17.42
N LYS A 356 -0.98 -15.65 -17.65
CA LYS A 356 0.30 -14.97 -17.40
C LYS A 356 0.63 -13.95 -18.49
N THR A 357 0.15 -14.17 -19.71
CA THR A 357 0.37 -13.30 -20.87
C THR A 357 -0.50 -12.06 -20.81
N ASP A 358 -1.82 -12.22 -20.63
CA ASP A 358 -2.75 -11.11 -20.48
C ASP A 358 -3.90 -11.53 -19.56
N GLY A 359 -3.71 -11.35 -18.25
CA GLY A 359 -4.68 -11.79 -17.24
C GLY A 359 -6.03 -11.10 -17.37
N THR A 360 -6.07 -9.84 -17.81
CA THR A 360 -7.30 -9.06 -17.93
C THR A 360 -8.14 -9.54 -19.12
N THR A 361 -7.52 -9.71 -20.30
CA THR A 361 -8.21 -10.26 -21.47
C THR A 361 -8.56 -11.73 -21.26
N TRP A 362 -7.69 -12.50 -20.60
CA TRP A 362 -7.97 -13.89 -20.22
C TRP A 362 -9.24 -13.99 -19.36
N THR A 363 -9.38 -13.19 -18.29
CA THR A 363 -10.58 -13.24 -17.42
C THR A 363 -11.86 -12.86 -18.17
N LYS A 364 -11.77 -11.94 -19.15
CA LYS A 364 -12.93 -11.61 -20.00
C LYS A 364 -13.37 -12.78 -20.88
N ILE A 365 -12.42 -13.49 -21.51
CA ILE A 365 -12.70 -14.66 -22.36
C ILE A 365 -13.15 -15.85 -21.51
N ASP A 366 -12.52 -16.08 -20.36
CA ASP A 366 -12.86 -17.14 -19.42
C ASP A 366 -14.34 -17.06 -19.00
N GLY A 367 -14.80 -15.85 -18.65
CA GLY A 367 -16.20 -15.61 -18.32
C GLY A 367 -17.18 -15.84 -19.49
N THR A 368 -16.78 -15.65 -20.75
CA THR A 368 -17.64 -15.96 -21.90
C THR A 368 -17.67 -17.45 -22.20
N ILE A 369 -16.54 -18.14 -22.05
CA ILE A 369 -16.45 -19.61 -22.19
C ILE A 369 -17.32 -20.31 -21.15
N ASP A 370 -17.32 -19.86 -19.89
CA ASP A 370 -18.21 -20.40 -18.85
C ASP A 370 -19.69 -20.34 -19.26
N VAL A 371 -20.11 -19.23 -19.87
CA VAL A 371 -21.48 -19.04 -20.36
C VAL A 371 -21.78 -19.97 -21.55
N VAL A 372 -20.81 -20.18 -22.45
CA VAL A 372 -20.92 -21.15 -23.56
C VAL A 372 -21.08 -22.58 -23.01
N LEU A 373 -20.22 -22.99 -22.08
CA LEU A 373 -20.25 -24.31 -21.45
C LEU A 373 -21.59 -24.54 -20.74
N ALA A 374 -22.07 -23.55 -19.98
CA ALA A 374 -23.35 -23.62 -19.28
C ALA A 374 -24.55 -23.76 -20.23
N ALA A 375 -24.57 -23.00 -21.33
CA ALA A 375 -25.64 -23.03 -22.31
C ALA A 375 -25.68 -24.37 -23.08
N VAL A 376 -24.54 -24.77 -23.65
CA VAL A 376 -24.45 -25.92 -24.56
C VAL A 376 -24.53 -27.26 -23.82
N ARG A 377 -23.96 -27.37 -22.61
CA ARG A 377 -23.98 -28.62 -21.82
C ARG A 377 -25.26 -28.83 -21.03
N SER A 378 -26.16 -27.86 -21.00
CA SER A 378 -27.42 -27.99 -20.26
C SER A 378 -28.19 -29.26 -20.63
N GLY A 379 -28.98 -29.78 -19.68
CA GLY A 379 -29.74 -31.03 -19.87
C GLY A 379 -30.73 -30.97 -21.03
N LYS A 380 -31.21 -29.77 -21.37
CA LYS A 380 -32.03 -29.46 -22.54
C LYS A 380 -31.50 -28.15 -23.16
N PRO A 381 -30.50 -28.23 -24.06
CA PRO A 381 -29.90 -27.05 -24.66
C PRO A 381 -30.89 -26.32 -25.56
N ASP A 382 -30.99 -25.01 -25.35
CA ASP A 382 -31.77 -24.11 -26.18
C ASP A 382 -30.90 -23.57 -27.31
N ALA A 383 -31.39 -23.69 -28.55
CA ALA A 383 -30.64 -23.30 -29.74
C ALA A 383 -30.37 -21.79 -29.78
N SER A 384 -31.29 -20.96 -29.29
CA SER A 384 -31.14 -19.50 -29.31
C SER A 384 -30.13 -19.04 -28.26
N GLN A 385 -30.20 -19.58 -27.05
CA GLN A 385 -29.28 -19.27 -25.95
C GLN A 385 -27.86 -19.77 -26.27
N SER A 386 -27.73 -20.97 -26.84
CA SER A 386 -26.43 -21.52 -27.24
C SER A 386 -25.78 -20.68 -28.34
N LYS A 387 -26.56 -20.22 -29.33
CA LYS A 387 -26.07 -19.32 -30.39
C LYS A 387 -25.66 -17.95 -29.84
N SER A 388 -26.44 -17.39 -28.91
CA SER A 388 -26.11 -16.11 -28.28
C SER A 388 -24.79 -16.21 -27.52
N ALA A 389 -24.65 -17.22 -26.66
CA ALA A 389 -23.43 -17.43 -25.87
C ALA A 389 -22.20 -17.63 -26.77
N LEU A 390 -22.31 -18.44 -27.83
CA LEU A 390 -21.23 -18.69 -28.78
C LEU A 390 -20.85 -17.44 -29.58
N ASN A 391 -21.82 -16.64 -30.03
CA ASN A 391 -21.54 -15.40 -30.74
C ASN A 391 -20.88 -14.35 -29.83
N ASP A 392 -21.31 -14.26 -28.57
CA ASP A 392 -20.74 -13.35 -27.58
C ASP A 392 -19.28 -13.74 -27.27
N SER A 393 -19.01 -15.02 -27.05
CA SER A 393 -17.65 -15.54 -26.80
C SER A 393 -16.75 -15.38 -28.03
N LEU A 394 -17.22 -15.76 -29.22
CA LEU A 394 -16.51 -15.54 -30.49
C LEU A 394 -16.20 -14.05 -30.73
N SER A 395 -17.10 -13.13 -30.38
CA SER A 395 -16.85 -11.70 -30.53
C SER A 395 -15.66 -11.25 -29.67
N VAL A 396 -15.63 -11.66 -28.39
CA VAL A 396 -14.54 -11.31 -27.46
C VAL A 396 -13.21 -11.96 -27.86
N ILE A 397 -13.24 -13.22 -28.30
CA ILE A 397 -12.07 -13.93 -28.82
C ILE A 397 -11.52 -13.26 -30.10
N ASN A 398 -12.41 -12.87 -31.02
CA ASN A 398 -12.01 -12.22 -32.27
C ASN A 398 -11.48 -10.80 -32.04
N GLU A 399 -12.07 -10.05 -31.12
CA GLU A 399 -11.55 -8.74 -30.71
C GLU A 399 -10.14 -8.89 -30.12
N ALA A 400 -9.91 -9.87 -29.24
CA ALA A 400 -8.60 -10.17 -28.67
C ALA A 400 -7.58 -10.66 -29.72
N ASN A 401 -8.03 -11.31 -30.79
CA ASN A 401 -7.18 -11.72 -31.92
C ASN A 401 -6.80 -10.57 -32.87
N GLN A 402 -7.64 -9.53 -32.98
CA GLN A 402 -7.43 -8.40 -33.90
C GLN A 402 -6.47 -7.33 -33.36
N THR A 403 -6.20 -7.32 -32.07
CA THR A 403 -5.32 -6.32 -31.40
C THR A 403 -3.84 -6.37 -31.87
N ALA A 404 -3.46 -7.30 -32.76
CA ALA A 404 -2.11 -7.38 -33.36
C ALA A 404 -1.93 -6.65 -34.70
N SER A 405 -2.96 -5.98 -35.26
CA SER A 405 -2.86 -5.36 -36.60
C SER A 405 -3.20 -3.87 -36.69
N GLN A 406 -3.05 -3.10 -35.61
CA GLN A 406 -3.07 -1.63 -35.71
C GLN A 406 -1.90 -1.00 -34.94
N THR A 407 -0.73 -1.00 -35.59
CA THR A 407 0.20 0.10 -35.48
C THR A 407 -0.28 1.28 -36.34
N ASP A 408 -0.14 2.47 -35.76
CA ASP A 408 -0.19 3.81 -36.35
C ASP A 408 -1.53 4.55 -36.57
N SER A 409 -1.60 5.66 -35.81
CA SER A 409 -2.12 6.98 -36.18
C SER A 409 -3.64 7.17 -36.26
N SER A 410 -4.23 7.52 -35.12
CA SER A 410 -5.37 8.46 -35.11
C SER A 410 -5.25 9.41 -33.90
N PRO A 411 -5.32 10.74 -34.04
CA PRO A 411 -4.97 11.69 -32.98
C PRO A 411 -6.00 11.84 -31.84
N ASN A 412 -6.96 10.94 -31.68
CA ASN A 412 -8.16 11.22 -30.89
C ASN A 412 -8.76 10.01 -30.15
N LYS A 413 -7.94 9.07 -29.65
CA LYS A 413 -8.43 8.13 -28.62
C LYS A 413 -8.08 8.68 -27.24
N PRO A 414 -9.04 8.79 -26.29
CA PRO A 414 -8.73 9.21 -24.93
C PRO A 414 -7.75 8.20 -24.31
N THR A 415 -6.60 8.68 -23.85
CA THR A 415 -5.64 7.90 -23.08
C THR A 415 -5.71 8.39 -21.65
N GLY A 416 -6.21 7.57 -20.73
CA GLY A 416 -6.32 7.97 -19.34
C GLY A 416 -6.92 6.88 -18.43
N PRO A 417 -6.89 7.10 -17.11
CA PRO A 417 -7.32 6.10 -16.11
C PRO A 417 -8.81 5.75 -16.19
N TYR A 418 -9.61 6.51 -16.95
CA TYR A 418 -11.05 6.29 -17.10
C TYR A 418 -11.46 5.75 -18.49
N THR A 419 -10.51 5.31 -19.32
CA THR A 419 -10.75 4.90 -20.72
C THR A 419 -11.74 3.73 -20.84
N ASP A 420 -11.72 2.80 -19.88
CA ASP A 420 -12.62 1.66 -19.87
C ASP A 420 -14.09 2.10 -19.65
N PHE A 421 -14.33 3.10 -18.79
CA PHE A 421 -15.66 3.67 -18.57
C PHE A 421 -16.19 4.43 -19.79
N VAL A 422 -15.32 5.14 -20.51
CA VAL A 422 -15.68 5.78 -21.79
C VAL A 422 -16.15 4.73 -22.80
N THR A 423 -15.54 3.55 -22.82
CA THR A 423 -15.93 2.47 -23.73
C THR A 423 -17.31 1.92 -23.34
N ILE A 424 -17.50 1.60 -22.05
CA ILE A 424 -18.78 1.09 -21.53
C ILE A 424 -19.92 2.09 -21.77
N GLU A 425 -19.73 3.38 -21.49
CA GLU A 425 -20.77 4.39 -21.68
C GLU A 425 -21.08 4.65 -23.18
N ASN A 426 -20.09 4.54 -24.08
CA ASN A 426 -20.35 4.61 -25.52
C ASN A 426 -21.16 3.40 -26.02
N ASP A 427 -20.89 2.20 -25.50
CA ASP A 427 -21.66 1.01 -25.84
C ASP A 427 -23.10 1.11 -25.31
N MET A 428 -23.28 1.64 -24.10
CA MET A 428 -24.60 1.97 -23.56
C MET A 428 -25.32 3.01 -24.42
N LEU A 429 -24.62 4.05 -24.88
CA LEU A 429 -25.19 5.08 -25.75
C LEU A 429 -25.63 4.50 -27.10
N ASN A 430 -24.83 3.60 -27.67
CA ASN A 430 -25.17 2.87 -28.91
C ASN A 430 -26.40 1.98 -28.71
N ALA A 431 -26.49 1.26 -27.58
CA ALA A 431 -27.66 0.45 -27.23
C ALA A 431 -28.93 1.31 -27.08
N VAL A 432 -28.84 2.46 -26.39
CA VAL A 432 -29.95 3.42 -26.27
C VAL A 432 -30.34 4.01 -27.64
N ASN A 433 -29.38 4.27 -28.52
CA ASN A 433 -29.66 4.72 -29.89
C ASN A 433 -30.37 3.65 -30.73
N ALA A 434 -30.08 2.37 -30.49
CA ALA A 434 -30.75 1.23 -31.11
C ALA A 434 -32.09 0.87 -30.45
N ASN A 435 -32.52 1.58 -29.40
CA ASN A 435 -33.65 1.24 -28.52
C ASN A 435 -33.52 -0.11 -27.81
N ASP A 436 -32.30 -0.64 -27.67
CA ASP A 436 -32.01 -1.83 -26.88
C ASP A 436 -31.72 -1.47 -25.42
N PHE A 437 -32.80 -1.26 -24.67
CA PHE A 437 -32.71 -0.93 -23.24
C PHE A 437 -32.32 -2.13 -22.37
N ALA A 438 -32.38 -3.36 -22.89
CA ALA A 438 -31.91 -4.53 -22.16
C ALA A 438 -30.38 -4.56 -22.17
N ALA A 439 -29.75 -4.34 -23.33
CA ALA A 439 -28.31 -4.19 -23.43
C ALA A 439 -27.79 -2.95 -22.68
N ALA A 440 -28.51 -1.82 -22.75
CA ALA A 440 -28.15 -0.63 -21.98
C ALA A 440 -28.17 -0.86 -20.46
N LYS A 441 -29.14 -1.62 -19.94
CA LYS A 441 -29.20 -2.00 -18.52
C LYS A 441 -28.07 -2.93 -18.12
N LYS A 442 -27.74 -3.93 -18.95
CA LYS A 442 -26.58 -4.80 -18.72
C LYS A 442 -25.26 -3.99 -18.72
N GLY A 443 -25.16 -3.00 -19.61
CA GLY A 443 -24.06 -2.04 -19.63
C GLY A 443 -24.00 -1.19 -18.36
N ALA A 444 -25.15 -0.74 -17.84
CA ALA A 444 -25.24 -0.02 -16.57
C ALA A 444 -24.78 -0.89 -15.38
N ASP A 445 -25.14 -2.18 -15.36
CA ASP A 445 -24.69 -3.12 -14.33
C ASP A 445 -23.18 -3.36 -14.39
N ASN A 446 -22.62 -3.47 -15.59
CA ASN A 446 -21.17 -3.55 -15.78
C ASN A 446 -20.46 -2.25 -15.40
N LEU A 447 -21.04 -1.08 -15.75
CA LEU A 447 -20.50 0.23 -15.41
C LEU A 447 -20.41 0.41 -13.90
N GLU A 448 -21.49 0.15 -13.16
CA GLU A 448 -21.52 0.22 -11.69
C GLU A 448 -20.49 -0.74 -11.08
N HIS A 449 -20.46 -2.00 -11.52
CA HIS A 449 -19.53 -2.98 -10.98
C HIS A 449 -18.06 -2.59 -11.20
N GLN A 450 -17.70 -2.15 -12.40
CA GLN A 450 -16.33 -1.73 -12.71
C GLN A 450 -15.97 -0.42 -11.99
N TRP A 451 -16.93 0.47 -11.81
CA TRP A 451 -16.75 1.73 -11.08
C TRP A 451 -16.48 1.46 -9.59
N ASP A 452 -17.28 0.60 -8.94
CA ASP A 452 -17.11 0.20 -7.54
C ASP A 452 -15.79 -0.52 -7.30
N VAL A 453 -15.42 -1.47 -8.18
CA VAL A 453 -14.14 -2.19 -8.09
C VAL A 453 -12.96 -1.25 -8.24
N SER A 454 -13.11 -0.21 -9.07
CA SER A 454 -12.08 0.79 -9.31
C SER A 454 -12.09 1.94 -8.30
N GLU A 455 -13.14 2.06 -7.46
CA GLU A 455 -13.30 3.15 -6.48
C GLU A 455 -12.04 3.33 -5.63
N PRO A 456 -11.47 2.28 -4.97
CA PRO A 456 -10.34 2.46 -4.08
C PRO A 456 -9.12 3.04 -4.80
N LYS A 457 -8.97 2.77 -6.10
CA LYS A 457 -7.86 3.24 -6.92
C LYS A 457 -8.11 4.64 -7.48
N LEU A 458 -9.28 4.87 -8.08
CA LEU A 458 -9.62 6.14 -8.74
C LEU A 458 -9.80 7.28 -7.73
N ARG A 459 -10.42 6.98 -6.58
CA ARG A 459 -10.61 7.95 -5.50
C ARG A 459 -9.29 8.35 -4.83
N LYS A 460 -8.32 7.43 -4.74
CA LYS A 460 -6.95 7.71 -4.28
C LYS A 460 -6.14 8.54 -5.29
N MET A 461 -6.47 8.46 -6.59
CA MET A 461 -5.79 9.20 -7.66
C MET A 461 -6.22 10.67 -7.72
N ASP A 462 -7.53 10.94 -7.78
CA ASP A 462 -8.09 12.29 -7.67
C ASP A 462 -9.52 12.24 -7.14
N GLY A 463 -9.68 12.42 -5.82
CA GLY A 463 -10.97 12.34 -5.17
C GLY A 463 -11.99 13.40 -5.64
N LYS A 464 -11.57 14.59 -6.09
CA LYS A 464 -12.50 15.62 -6.57
C LYS A 464 -13.05 15.29 -7.95
N THR A 465 -12.16 14.84 -8.84
CA THR A 465 -12.54 14.38 -10.18
C THR A 465 -13.38 13.12 -10.08
N TRP A 466 -13.01 12.19 -9.19
CA TRP A 466 -13.80 11.00 -8.88
C TRP A 466 -15.22 11.38 -8.43
N THR A 467 -15.42 12.24 -7.43
CA THR A 467 -16.77 12.64 -6.97
C THR A 467 -17.60 13.32 -8.08
N LYS A 468 -16.96 14.06 -8.98
CA LYS A 468 -17.64 14.70 -10.11
C LYS A 468 -18.12 13.67 -11.13
N ILE A 469 -17.33 12.64 -11.41
CA ILE A 469 -17.68 11.54 -12.32
C ILE A 469 -18.68 10.58 -11.66
N ASP A 470 -18.50 10.26 -10.39
CA ASP A 470 -19.39 9.42 -9.59
C ASP A 470 -20.83 9.96 -9.62
N GLY A 471 -21.00 11.26 -9.40
CA GLY A 471 -22.30 11.92 -9.50
C GLY A 471 -22.91 11.91 -10.91
N THR A 472 -22.12 11.82 -11.99
CA THR A 472 -22.65 11.69 -13.35
C THR A 472 -23.03 10.25 -13.68
N ILE A 473 -22.24 9.28 -13.19
CA ILE A 473 -22.54 7.86 -13.29
C ILE A 473 -23.84 7.53 -12.54
N ASP A 474 -24.05 8.07 -11.33
CA ASP A 474 -25.31 7.92 -10.59
C ASP A 474 -26.53 8.36 -11.43
N VAL A 475 -26.40 9.48 -12.15
CA VAL A 475 -27.46 10.00 -13.02
C VAL A 475 -27.67 9.11 -14.25
N VAL A 476 -26.61 8.54 -14.81
CA VAL A 476 -26.67 7.54 -15.89
C VAL A 476 -27.39 6.27 -15.41
N LEU A 477 -26.97 5.72 -14.28
CA LEU A 477 -27.55 4.51 -13.69
C LEU A 477 -29.04 4.72 -13.38
N ALA A 478 -29.41 5.85 -12.78
CA ALA A 478 -30.80 6.20 -12.47
C ALA A 478 -31.67 6.33 -13.73
N ALA A 479 -31.14 6.92 -14.80
CA ALA A 479 -31.87 7.08 -16.06
C ALA A 479 -32.10 5.73 -16.77
N VAL A 480 -31.01 4.95 -16.93
CA VAL A 480 -31.01 3.71 -17.73
C VAL A 480 -31.71 2.56 -17.00
N ARG A 481 -31.58 2.46 -15.67
CA ARG A 481 -32.22 1.39 -14.88
C ARG A 481 -33.67 1.66 -14.51
N SER A 482 -34.23 2.83 -14.86
CA SER A 482 -35.62 3.14 -14.57
C SER A 482 -36.59 2.07 -15.13
N GLY A 483 -37.74 1.93 -14.47
CA GLY A 483 -38.77 0.95 -14.86
C GLY A 483 -39.32 1.19 -16.28
N SER A 484 -39.19 2.41 -16.80
CA SER A 484 -39.52 2.78 -18.19
C SER A 484 -38.50 3.82 -18.68
N PRO A 485 -37.33 3.37 -19.20
CA PRO A 485 -36.25 4.26 -19.61
C PRO A 485 -36.67 5.19 -20.75
N ASP A 486 -36.48 6.49 -20.55
CA ASP A 486 -36.70 7.50 -21.58
C ASP A 486 -35.41 7.67 -22.41
N ALA A 487 -35.50 7.45 -23.72
CA ALA A 487 -34.36 7.49 -24.63
C ALA A 487 -33.64 8.85 -24.61
N SER A 488 -34.38 9.96 -24.49
CA SER A 488 -33.81 11.31 -24.50
C SER A 488 -33.07 11.59 -23.20
N LYS A 489 -33.61 11.17 -22.05
CA LYS A 489 -32.96 11.31 -20.74
C LYS A 489 -31.71 10.45 -20.63
N CYS A 490 -31.77 9.20 -21.11
CA CYS A 490 -30.61 8.31 -21.11
C CYS A 490 -29.47 8.87 -21.96
N LYS A 491 -29.78 9.37 -23.17
CA LYS A 491 -28.78 10.02 -24.05
C LYS A 491 -28.19 11.27 -23.43
N SER A 492 -29.00 12.10 -22.77
CA SER A 492 -28.49 13.30 -22.08
C SER A 492 -27.53 12.92 -20.97
N ALA A 493 -27.92 12.00 -20.08
CA ALA A 493 -27.09 11.55 -18.96
C ALA A 493 -25.77 10.94 -19.44
N LEU A 494 -25.81 10.08 -20.46
CA LEU A 494 -24.62 9.44 -21.04
C LEU A 494 -23.69 10.46 -21.71
N ASN A 495 -24.21 11.42 -22.47
CA ASN A 495 -23.38 12.45 -23.09
C ASN A 495 -22.73 13.39 -22.05
N ASP A 496 -23.46 13.73 -20.99
CA ASP A 496 -22.94 14.57 -19.91
C ASP A 496 -21.83 13.84 -19.13
N SER A 497 -22.03 12.56 -18.81
CA SER A 497 -21.03 11.71 -18.16
C SER A 497 -19.79 11.52 -19.04
N LEU A 498 -19.97 11.12 -20.32
CA LEU A 498 -18.90 11.00 -21.30
C LEU A 498 -18.09 12.29 -21.46
N SER A 499 -18.74 13.45 -21.46
CA SER A 499 -18.03 14.74 -21.56
C SER A 499 -17.10 14.96 -20.37
N ILE A 500 -17.57 14.65 -19.15
CA ILE A 500 -16.81 14.85 -17.91
C ILE A 500 -15.68 13.81 -17.79
N ILE A 501 -15.95 12.55 -18.14
CA ILE A 501 -14.93 11.49 -18.15
C ILE A 501 -13.84 11.77 -19.19
N ASN A 502 -14.22 12.24 -20.38
CA ASN A 502 -13.24 12.60 -21.42
C ASN A 502 -12.43 13.85 -21.07
N GLU A 503 -13.00 14.79 -20.30
CA GLU A 503 -12.25 15.92 -19.75
C GLU A 503 -11.24 15.45 -18.69
N ALA A 504 -11.62 14.48 -17.86
CA ALA A 504 -10.75 13.88 -16.84
C ALA A 504 -9.63 12.99 -17.40
N ASN A 505 -9.76 12.51 -18.64
CA ASN A 505 -8.72 11.74 -19.34
C ASN A 505 -7.71 12.62 -20.09
N LYS A 506 -7.86 13.95 -20.11
CA LYS A 506 -6.91 14.90 -20.71
C LYS A 506 -5.99 15.49 -19.66
#